data_AF-A0A6J4XG09-F1
#
_entry.id   AF-A0A6J4XG09-F1
#
_cell.length_a   1.000
_cell.length_b   1.000
_cell.length_c   1.000
_cell.angle_alpha   90.00
_cell.angle_beta   90.00
_cell.angle_gamma   90.00
#
_symmetry.space_group_name_H-M   'P 1'
#
loop_
_entity.id
_entity.type
_entity.pdbx_description
1 polymer ?
#
loop_
_entity_poly.entity_id
_entity_poly.type
_entity_poly.pdbx_seq_one_letter_code
_entity_poly.pdbx_strand_id
1 'polypeptide(L)'
;MTEDTIAVQSAGESPSPITLKQLQDFSAPMLSRNPELHFVFARMGMAEEQGLGLALLRDRAKELGLPRPRYAWDEPYLVLTLYRSAEGATKALGEDTLKALSKSERKGWQWLAARGKAKSGEYAEAMGVEARTARRHLGHFEKLGLVRKTGSGPSQRYEAT
;
A
#
# COMPACT_ATOMS: atom_id res chain seq x y z
N MET A 1 -11.86 -8.94 -8.74
CA MET A 1 -12.00 -8.81 -7.27
C MET A 1 -11.75 -10.17 -6.67
N THR A 2 -11.01 -10.26 -5.56
CA THR A 2 -10.77 -11.53 -4.84
C THR A 2 -11.53 -11.53 -3.53
N GLU A 3 -11.77 -12.70 -2.93
CA GLU A 3 -12.44 -12.79 -1.62
C GLU A 3 -11.67 -12.06 -0.51
N ASP A 4 -10.36 -11.87 -0.68
CA ASP A 4 -9.45 -11.23 0.28
C ASP A 4 -9.32 -9.71 0.14
N THR A 5 -9.96 -9.11 -0.87
CA THR A 5 -9.83 -7.67 -1.17
C THR A 5 -11.17 -6.98 -1.37
N ILE A 6 -11.24 -5.71 -1.01
CA ILE A 6 -12.36 -4.82 -1.36
C ILE A 6 -11.77 -3.75 -2.29
N ALA A 7 -12.33 -3.61 -3.48
CA ALA A 7 -11.95 -2.56 -4.42
C ALA A 7 -13.06 -1.51 -4.51
N VAL A 8 -12.71 -0.25 -4.24
CA VAL A 8 -13.58 0.91 -4.43
C VAL A 8 -13.11 1.62 -5.69
N GLN A 9 -13.97 1.66 -6.71
CA GLN A 9 -13.68 2.29 -8.00
C GLN A 9 -14.43 3.61 -8.10
N SER A 10 -13.68 4.71 -8.15
CA SER A 10 -14.23 6.06 -8.30
C SER A 10 -13.90 6.58 -9.69
N ALA A 11 -14.91 7.04 -10.43
CA ALA A 11 -14.69 7.58 -11.76
C ALA A 11 -13.90 8.90 -11.74
N GLY A 12 -12.91 8.99 -12.64
CA GLY A 12 -12.05 10.15 -12.83
C GLY A 12 -10.86 10.24 -11.88
N GLU A 13 -9.76 10.82 -12.37
CA GLU A 13 -8.50 10.99 -11.63
C GLU A 13 -8.64 11.91 -10.43
N SER A 14 -7.73 11.82 -9.46
CA SER A 14 -7.67 12.78 -8.36
C SER A 14 -7.60 14.23 -8.86
N PRO A 15 -8.29 15.19 -8.20
CA PRO A 15 -8.27 16.58 -8.65
C PRO A 15 -6.85 17.13 -8.64
N SER A 16 -6.45 17.77 -9.75
CA SER A 16 -5.15 18.44 -9.85
C SER A 16 -4.98 19.48 -8.72
N PRO A 17 -3.81 19.58 -8.07
CA PRO A 17 -2.54 18.93 -8.41
C PRO A 17 -2.24 17.62 -7.65
N ILE A 18 -3.26 16.95 -7.09
CA ILE A 18 -3.04 15.70 -6.35
C ILE A 18 -2.55 14.61 -7.29
N THR A 19 -1.39 14.04 -6.98
CA THR A 19 -0.77 12.95 -7.73
C THR A 19 -1.10 11.59 -7.13
N LEU A 20 -1.08 10.54 -7.97
CA LEU A 20 -1.20 9.15 -7.52
C LEU A 20 -0.14 8.77 -6.47
N LYS A 21 1.09 9.32 -6.60
CA LYS A 21 2.15 9.12 -5.62
C LYS A 21 1.78 9.66 -4.25
N GLN A 22 1.18 10.86 -4.18
CA GLN A 22 0.74 11.44 -2.91
C GLN A 22 -0.39 10.62 -2.26
N LEU A 23 -1.29 10.04 -3.05
CA LEU A 23 -2.31 9.11 -2.55
C LEU A 23 -1.67 7.84 -1.99
N GLN A 24 -0.75 7.23 -2.73
CA GLN A 24 -0.03 6.02 -2.29
C GLN A 24 0.83 6.26 -1.04
N ASP A 25 1.38 7.47 -0.90
CA ASP A 25 2.14 7.91 0.26
C ASP A 25 1.25 8.39 1.43
N PHE A 26 -0.07 8.49 1.22
CA PHE A 26 -1.05 9.05 2.17
C PHE A 26 -0.64 10.44 2.65
N SER A 27 -0.13 11.25 1.71
CA SER A 27 0.37 12.62 1.93
C SER A 27 -0.35 13.65 1.07
N ALA A 28 -1.40 13.24 0.36
CA ALA A 28 -2.22 14.14 -0.44
C ALA A 28 -2.89 15.18 0.47
N PRO A 29 -2.87 16.47 0.08
CA PRO A 29 -3.61 17.49 0.81
C PRO A 29 -5.11 17.26 0.66
N MET A 30 -5.88 17.85 1.58
CA MET A 30 -7.33 17.91 1.46
C MET A 30 -7.70 18.88 0.34
N LEU A 31 -8.16 18.33 -0.79
CA LEU A 31 -8.70 19.10 -1.91
C LEU A 31 -9.97 18.41 -2.40
N SER A 32 -11.11 19.04 -2.15
CA SER A 32 -12.39 18.52 -2.63
C SER A 32 -12.64 18.92 -4.08
N ARG A 33 -13.07 17.97 -4.91
CA ARG A 33 -13.57 18.25 -6.27
C ARG A 33 -14.90 19.00 -6.21
N ASN A 34 -15.73 18.71 -5.20
CA ASN A 34 -17.00 19.39 -4.96
C ASN A 34 -17.07 19.82 -3.47
N PRO A 35 -16.64 21.06 -3.15
CA PRO A 35 -16.62 21.56 -1.78
C PRO A 35 -18.01 21.61 -1.12
N GLU A 36 -19.07 21.92 -1.88
CA GLU A 36 -20.45 21.98 -1.37
C GLU A 36 -20.94 20.60 -0.92
N LEU A 37 -20.70 19.57 -1.74
CA LEU A 37 -21.06 18.20 -1.40
C LEU A 37 -20.27 17.72 -0.18
N HIS A 38 -18.97 18.02 -0.11
CA HIS A 38 -18.15 17.68 1.04
C HIS A 38 -18.65 18.35 2.32
N PHE A 39 -19.03 19.63 2.25
CA PHE A 39 -19.61 20.37 3.36
C PHE A 39 -20.91 19.73 3.87
N VAL A 40 -21.80 19.27 2.98
CA VAL A 40 -23.02 18.56 3.39
C VAL A 40 -22.67 17.28 4.15
N PHE A 41 -21.74 16.46 3.65
CA PHE A 41 -21.30 15.24 4.35
C PHE A 41 -20.62 15.54 5.69
N ALA A 42 -19.86 16.62 5.78
CA ALA A 42 -19.26 17.07 7.04
C ALA A 42 -20.32 17.47 8.06
N ARG A 43 -21.32 18.25 7.66
CA ARG A 43 -22.46 18.63 8.51
C ARG A 43 -23.28 17.43 8.99
N MET A 44 -23.34 16.37 8.19
CA MET A 44 -23.98 15.11 8.55
C MET A 44 -23.09 14.20 9.43
N GLY A 45 -21.84 14.57 9.71
CA GLY A 45 -20.89 13.75 10.45
C GLY A 45 -20.39 12.53 9.68
N MET A 46 -20.52 12.52 8.36
CA MET A 46 -20.13 11.40 7.48
C MET A 46 -18.74 11.58 6.85
N ALA A 47 -18.23 12.82 6.80
CA ALA A 47 -16.89 13.15 6.35
C ALA A 47 -16.23 14.10 7.34
N GLU A 48 -14.90 14.07 7.40
CA GLU A 48 -14.11 14.96 8.26
C GLU A 48 -13.56 16.16 7.46
N GLU A 49 -13.41 17.32 8.10
CA GLU A 49 -12.96 18.58 7.47
C GLU A 49 -11.46 18.90 7.71
N GLN A 50 -10.70 18.00 8.34
CA GLN A 50 -9.30 18.21 8.74
C GLN A 50 -8.28 17.53 7.80
N GLY A 51 -8.71 16.71 6.84
CA GLY A 51 -7.84 15.96 5.94
C GLY A 51 -7.17 14.73 6.59
N LEU A 52 -7.70 14.26 7.72
CA LEU A 52 -7.15 13.12 8.45
C LEU A 52 -7.54 11.76 7.85
N GLY A 53 -8.55 11.70 6.96
CA GLY A 53 -9.10 10.45 6.46
C GLY A 53 -8.08 9.49 5.85
N LEU A 54 -7.14 10.00 5.04
CA LEU A 54 -6.08 9.19 4.43
C LEU A 54 -5.09 8.63 5.49
N ALA A 55 -4.67 9.47 6.43
CA ALA A 55 -3.75 9.06 7.49
C ALA A 55 -4.40 7.99 8.38
N LEU A 56 -5.67 8.20 8.76
CA LEU A 56 -6.47 7.25 9.54
C LEU A 56 -6.61 5.91 8.82
N LEU A 57 -6.86 5.90 7.51
CA LEU A 57 -6.97 4.67 6.73
C LEU A 57 -5.67 3.86 6.76
N ARG A 58 -4.51 4.53 6.59
CA ARG A 58 -3.18 3.91 6.71
C ARG A 58 -2.92 3.38 8.11
N ASP A 59 -3.18 4.20 9.12
CA ASP A 59 -2.82 3.92 10.51
C ASP A 59 -3.70 2.79 11.05
N ARG A 60 -4.99 2.76 10.69
CA ARG A 60 -5.89 1.67 11.06
C ARG A 60 -5.50 0.34 10.43
N ALA A 61 -5.09 0.33 9.17
CA ALA A 61 -4.56 -0.88 8.55
C ALA A 61 -3.32 -1.39 9.30
N LYS A 62 -2.40 -0.50 9.67
CA LYS A 62 -1.19 -0.83 10.43
C LYS A 62 -1.52 -1.39 11.82
N GLU A 63 -2.43 -0.76 12.56
CA GLU A 63 -2.88 -1.23 13.88
C GLU A 63 -3.48 -2.64 13.84
N LEU A 64 -4.22 -2.94 12.78
CA LEU A 64 -4.84 -4.25 12.55
C LEU A 64 -3.89 -5.28 11.93
N GLY A 65 -2.62 -4.91 11.65
CA GLY A 65 -1.67 -5.78 10.96
C GLY A 65 -2.07 -6.12 9.52
N LEU A 66 -2.92 -5.29 8.91
CA LEU A 66 -3.37 -5.45 7.54
C LEU A 66 -2.37 -4.82 6.56
N PRO A 67 -2.29 -5.34 5.33
CA PRO A 67 -1.55 -4.68 4.26
C PRO A 67 -2.06 -3.25 4.06
N ARG A 68 -1.14 -2.33 3.73
CA ARG A 68 -1.52 -0.93 3.47
C ARG A 68 -2.51 -0.88 2.30
N PRO A 69 -3.52 0.00 2.37
CA PRO A 69 -4.36 0.29 1.20
C PRO A 69 -3.51 0.70 0.01
N ARG A 70 -3.96 0.34 -1.19
CA ARG A 70 -3.27 0.67 -2.43
C ARG A 70 -4.16 1.51 -3.32
N TYR A 71 -3.58 2.58 -3.87
CA TYR A 71 -4.20 3.37 -4.92
C TYR A 71 -3.61 2.98 -6.28
N ALA A 72 -4.46 2.82 -7.28
CA ALA A 72 -4.06 2.63 -8.66
C ALA A 72 -4.95 3.48 -9.58
N TRP A 73 -4.37 3.91 -10.70
CA TRP A 73 -5.13 4.44 -11.81
C TRP A 73 -5.31 3.33 -12.85
N ASP A 74 -6.55 2.93 -13.05
CA ASP A 74 -6.98 1.97 -14.07
C ASP A 74 -8.05 2.66 -14.90
N GLU A 75 -7.61 3.37 -15.95
CA GLU A 75 -8.45 4.32 -16.70
C GLU A 75 -9.80 3.68 -17.08
N PRO A 76 -10.94 4.32 -16.74
CA PRO A 76 -11.12 5.69 -16.23
C PRO A 76 -11.30 5.81 -14.69
N TYR A 77 -10.81 4.84 -13.91
CA TYR A 77 -11.10 4.72 -12.48
C TYR A 77 -9.87 4.91 -11.59
N LEU A 78 -10.06 5.70 -10.53
CA LEU A 78 -9.20 5.68 -9.36
C LEU A 78 -9.65 4.52 -8.47
N VAL A 79 -8.78 3.52 -8.33
CA VAL A 79 -9.07 2.29 -7.60
C VAL A 79 -8.36 2.32 -6.24
N LEU A 80 -9.15 2.23 -5.17
CA LEU A 80 -8.67 1.98 -3.82
C LEU A 80 -8.87 0.51 -3.46
N THR A 81 -7.78 -0.21 -3.21
CA THR A 81 -7.79 -1.61 -2.76
C THR A 81 -7.54 -1.67 -1.26
N LEU A 82 -8.49 -2.26 -0.54
CA LEU A 82 -8.39 -2.62 0.87
C LEU A 82 -8.22 -4.13 1.02
N TYR A 83 -7.44 -4.54 2.00
CA TYR A 83 -7.16 -5.96 2.27
C TYR A 83 -7.91 -6.42 3.51
N ARG A 84 -8.56 -7.58 3.42
CA ARG A 84 -9.42 -8.12 4.49
C ARG A 84 -8.67 -8.98 5.50
N SER A 85 -7.41 -9.32 5.21
CA SER A 85 -6.55 -10.11 6.08
C SER A 85 -5.08 -9.74 5.86
N ALA A 86 -4.22 -10.10 6.83
CA ALA A 86 -2.76 -9.97 6.70
C ALA A 86 -2.22 -10.68 5.44
N GLU A 87 -2.82 -11.82 5.09
CA GLU A 87 -2.43 -12.61 3.91
C GLU A 87 -3.00 -12.07 2.60
N GLY A 88 -3.98 -11.16 2.66
CA GLY A 88 -4.71 -10.69 1.50
C GLY A 88 -3.80 -10.10 0.42
N ALA A 89 -2.73 -9.40 0.80
CA ALA A 89 -1.75 -8.88 -0.17
C ALA A 89 -0.94 -9.98 -0.88
N THR A 90 -0.81 -11.16 -0.28
CA THR A 90 -0.17 -12.31 -0.92
C THR A 90 -1.15 -13.06 -1.81
N LYS A 91 -2.39 -13.25 -1.35
CA LYS A 91 -3.44 -13.93 -2.13
C LYS A 91 -3.95 -13.10 -3.31
N ALA A 92 -3.82 -11.77 -3.23
CA ALA A 92 -4.09 -10.86 -4.34
C ALA A 92 -2.98 -10.84 -5.40
N LEU A 93 -1.83 -11.48 -5.15
CA LEU A 93 -0.81 -11.65 -6.19
C LEU A 93 -1.34 -12.58 -7.28
N GLY A 94 -0.96 -12.31 -8.54
CA GLY A 94 -1.22 -13.22 -9.64
C GLY A 94 -0.64 -14.61 -9.38
N GLU A 95 -1.28 -15.65 -9.91
CA GLU A 95 -0.91 -17.04 -9.64
C GLU A 95 0.56 -17.34 -9.95
N ASP A 96 1.08 -16.76 -11.04
CA ASP A 96 2.48 -16.91 -11.46
C ASP A 96 3.45 -16.29 -10.44
N THR A 97 3.16 -15.07 -9.98
CA THR A 97 3.97 -14.41 -8.95
C THR A 97 3.91 -15.19 -7.65
N LEU A 98 2.74 -15.68 -7.27
CA LEU A 98 2.58 -16.47 -6.06
C LEU A 98 3.41 -17.77 -6.13
N LYS A 99 3.37 -18.48 -7.26
CA LYS A 99 4.18 -19.70 -7.50
C LYS A 99 5.68 -19.41 -7.50
N ALA A 100 6.10 -18.22 -7.97
CA ALA A 100 7.50 -17.82 -7.94
C ALA A 100 8.03 -17.58 -6.52
N LEU A 101 7.18 -17.22 -5.55
CA LEU A 101 7.59 -16.95 -4.17
C LEU A 101 7.63 -18.22 -3.30
N SER A 102 8.78 -18.44 -2.65
CA SER A 102 8.92 -19.47 -1.61
C SER A 102 8.06 -19.16 -0.37
N LYS A 103 7.84 -20.16 0.50
CA LYS A 103 7.10 -19.96 1.76
C LYS A 103 7.70 -18.86 2.64
N SER A 104 9.03 -18.75 2.68
CA SER A 104 9.71 -17.69 3.45
C SER A 104 9.51 -16.32 2.82
N GLU A 105 9.56 -16.24 1.50
CA GLU A 105 9.34 -14.99 0.77
C GLU A 105 7.90 -14.51 0.88
N ARG A 106 6.92 -15.41 0.86
CA ARG A 106 5.51 -15.06 1.08
C ARG A 106 5.30 -14.39 2.44
N LYS A 107 5.86 -14.96 3.52
CA LYS A 107 5.82 -14.33 4.86
C LYS A 107 6.50 -12.96 4.87
N GLY A 108 7.64 -12.85 4.20
CA GLY A 108 8.34 -11.59 4.05
C GLY A 108 7.56 -10.53 3.27
N TRP A 109 6.84 -10.95 2.23
CA TRP A 109 5.96 -10.08 1.47
C TRP A 109 4.79 -9.59 2.33
N GLN A 110 4.12 -10.47 3.08
CA GLN A 110 3.03 -10.09 3.99
C GLN A 110 3.48 -9.00 4.97
N TRP A 111 4.64 -9.20 5.61
CA TRP A 111 5.19 -8.22 6.53
C TRP A 111 5.53 -6.89 5.86
N LEU A 112 6.17 -6.93 4.68
CA LEU A 112 6.58 -5.72 3.98
C LEU A 112 5.38 -4.95 3.41
N ALA A 113 4.36 -5.65 2.91
CA ALA A 113 3.12 -5.05 2.40
C ALA A 113 2.31 -4.36 3.54
N ALA A 114 2.33 -4.92 4.75
CA ALA A 114 1.76 -4.29 5.94
C ALA A 114 2.57 -3.06 6.41
N ARG A 115 3.89 -3.14 6.38
CA ARG A 115 4.76 -2.02 6.80
C ARG A 115 4.84 -0.91 5.74
N GLY A 116 4.69 -1.25 4.46
CA GLY A 116 4.82 -0.36 3.32
C GLY A 116 6.26 -0.17 2.85
N LYS A 117 7.20 0.13 3.75
CA LYS A 117 8.62 0.31 3.40
C LYS A 117 9.56 -0.16 4.50
N ALA A 118 10.71 -0.69 4.10
CA ALA A 118 11.73 -1.17 5.03
C ALA A 118 13.14 -1.07 4.44
N LYS A 119 14.15 -0.95 5.31
CA LYS A 119 15.55 -1.26 4.99
C LYS A 119 15.74 -2.78 4.97
N SER A 120 16.81 -3.22 4.31
CA SER A 120 17.18 -4.65 4.30
C SER A 120 17.49 -5.20 5.69
N GLY A 121 18.06 -4.39 6.59
CA GLY A 121 18.28 -4.76 7.99
C GLY A 121 16.98 -4.97 8.77
N GLU A 122 16.03 -4.02 8.66
CA GLU A 122 14.71 -4.15 9.30
C GLU A 122 13.97 -5.40 8.83
N TYR A 123 14.08 -5.74 7.54
CA TYR A 123 13.50 -6.96 6.98
C TYR A 123 14.22 -8.22 7.50
N ALA A 124 15.54 -8.20 7.59
CA ALA A 124 16.33 -9.32 8.10
C ALA A 124 15.96 -9.66 9.55
N GLU A 125 15.87 -8.64 10.39
CA GLU A 125 15.45 -8.75 11.79
C GLU A 125 14.02 -9.28 11.90
N ALA A 126 13.07 -8.69 11.17
CA ALA A 126 11.67 -9.11 11.22
C ALA A 126 11.46 -10.56 10.79
N MET A 127 12.22 -11.01 9.78
CA MET A 127 12.11 -12.37 9.24
C MET A 127 12.99 -13.38 9.97
N GLY A 128 13.87 -12.95 10.87
CA GLY A 128 14.85 -13.82 11.53
C GLY A 128 15.83 -14.47 10.55
N VAL A 129 16.22 -13.76 9.49
CA VAL A 129 17.12 -14.28 8.44
C VAL A 129 18.42 -13.48 8.36
N GLU A 130 19.46 -14.12 7.83
CA GLU A 130 20.72 -13.42 7.57
C GLU A 130 20.56 -12.26 6.57
N ALA A 131 21.41 -11.24 6.71
CA ALA A 131 21.41 -10.07 5.83
C ALA A 131 21.58 -10.44 4.33
N ARG A 132 22.29 -11.53 4.03
CA ARG A 132 22.43 -12.04 2.65
C ARG A 132 21.10 -12.57 2.11
N THR A 133 20.38 -13.35 2.92
CA THR A 133 19.06 -13.90 2.58
C THR A 133 18.02 -12.79 2.45
N ALA A 134 18.02 -11.82 3.35
CA ALA A 134 17.16 -10.64 3.25
C ALA A 134 17.35 -9.88 1.93
N ARG A 135 18.61 -9.60 1.55
CA ARG A 135 18.92 -8.95 0.26
C ARG A 135 18.49 -9.80 -0.93
N ARG A 136 18.61 -11.13 -0.84
CA ARG A 136 18.14 -12.04 -1.89
C ARG A 136 16.61 -11.97 -2.05
N HIS A 137 15.84 -12.04 -0.96
CA HIS A 137 14.38 -11.92 -1.02
C HIS A 137 13.95 -10.57 -1.61
N LEU A 138 14.51 -9.47 -1.09
CA LEU A 138 14.18 -8.12 -1.55
C LEU A 138 14.56 -7.89 -3.02
N GLY A 139 15.69 -8.46 -3.47
CA GLY A 139 16.07 -8.44 -4.88
C GLY A 139 15.16 -9.31 -5.77
N HIS A 140 14.63 -10.40 -5.24
CA HIS A 140 13.63 -11.20 -5.95
C HIS A 140 12.29 -10.46 -6.07
N PHE A 141 11.83 -9.82 -4.98
CA PHE A 141 10.64 -8.98 -5.01
C PHE A 141 10.76 -7.84 -6.02
N GLU A 142 11.94 -7.22 -6.12
CA GLU A 142 12.21 -6.17 -7.10
C GLU A 142 12.08 -6.70 -8.54
N LYS A 143 12.66 -7.88 -8.83
CA LYS A 143 12.53 -8.53 -10.14
C LYS A 143 11.09 -8.87 -10.50
N LEU A 144 10.27 -9.19 -9.50
CA LEU A 144 8.84 -9.47 -9.64
C LEU A 144 7.97 -8.21 -9.65
N GLY A 145 8.56 -7.01 -9.53
CA GLY A 145 7.81 -5.74 -9.48
C GLY A 145 7.01 -5.52 -8.19
N LEU A 146 7.25 -6.33 -7.15
CA LEU A 146 6.55 -6.24 -5.86
C LEU A 146 7.11 -5.13 -4.96
N VAL A 147 8.34 -4.71 -5.20
CA VAL A 147 8.96 -3.59 -4.49
C VAL A 147 9.72 -2.68 -5.44
N ARG A 148 9.77 -1.39 -5.09
CA ARG A 148 10.68 -0.41 -5.68
C ARG A 148 11.77 -0.02 -4.70
N LYS A 149 13.00 0.20 -5.19
CA LYS A 149 14.06 0.82 -4.39
C LYS A 149 13.88 2.33 -4.36
N THR A 150 14.04 2.91 -3.18
CA THR A 150 14.03 4.36 -2.96
C THR A 150 15.26 4.76 -2.16
N GLY A 151 15.88 5.88 -2.51
CA GLY A 151 17.11 6.37 -1.87
C GLY A 151 18.37 5.61 -2.31
N SER A 152 19.52 5.98 -1.75
CA SER A 152 20.82 5.40 -2.08
C SER A 152 21.68 5.19 -0.83
N GLY A 153 22.59 4.21 -0.91
CA GLY A 153 23.53 3.90 0.19
C GLY A 153 22.82 3.62 1.52
N PRO A 154 23.21 4.26 2.64
CA PRO A 154 22.59 4.05 3.95
C PRO A 154 21.10 4.42 4.05
N SER A 155 20.62 5.25 3.11
CA SER A 155 19.23 5.68 3.02
C SER A 155 18.34 4.76 2.18
N GLN A 156 18.93 3.74 1.53
CA GLN A 156 18.20 2.83 0.66
C GLN A 156 17.09 2.08 1.42
N ARG A 157 15.89 2.14 0.85
CA ARG A 157 14.70 1.44 1.33
C ARG A 157 14.03 0.71 0.18
N TYR A 158 13.31 -0.34 0.51
CA TYR A 158 12.43 -1.08 -0.38
C TYR A 158 11.00 -0.73 0.00
N GLU A 159 10.23 -0.30 -0.98
CA GLU A 159 8.84 0.12 -0.81
C GLU A 159 7.92 -0.81 -1.62
N ALA A 160 6.89 -1.35 -0.97
CA ALA A 160 5.92 -2.23 -1.59
C ALA A 160 5.07 -1.48 -2.63
N THR A 161 4.86 -2.12 -3.79
CA THR A 161 4.09 -1.59 -4.93
C THR A 161 2.62 -2.01 -4.94
#